data_AF-A0A349KWS9-F1
#
_entry.id   AF-A0A349KWS9-F1
#
_cell.length_a   1.000
_cell.length_b   1.000
_cell.length_c   1.000
_cell.angle_alpha   90.00
_cell.angle_beta   90.00
_cell.angle_gamma   90.00
#
_symmetry.space_group_name_H-M   'P 1'
#
loop_
_entity.id
_entity.type
_entity.pdbx_description
1 polymer ?
#
loop_
_entity_poly.entity_id
_entity_poly.type
_entity_poly.pdbx_seq_one_letter_code
_entity_poly.pdbx_strand_id
1 'polypeptide(L)'
;RGELIIFTIRANAFLHHMVRNLVGSLIYIGLGKHPPEWLGEVLEGRCRGDAAPTFMPDGLYLAKIDYDPKWGLPQEAAGPLPWF
;
A
#
# COMPACT_ATOMS: atom_id res chain seq x y z
N ARG A 1 1.64 10.82 16.04
CA ARG A 1 1.03 9.84 16.96
C ARG A 1 -0.49 10.00 16.85
N GLY A 2 -1.19 8.92 16.58
CA GLY A 2 -2.65 8.78 16.53
C GLY A 2 -2.98 7.29 16.65
N GLU A 3 -4.24 6.92 16.87
CA GLU A 3 -4.63 5.50 17.05
C GLU A 3 -4.56 4.69 15.76
N LEU A 4 -4.59 5.36 14.60
CA LEU A 4 -4.58 4.75 13.28
C LEU A 4 -3.50 5.38 12.39
N ILE A 5 -2.85 4.54 11.59
CA ILE A 5 -1.98 4.95 10.48
C ILE A 5 -2.59 4.38 9.21
N ILE A 6 -2.94 5.26 8.27
CA ILE A 6 -3.62 4.88 7.02
C ILE A 6 -2.64 5.03 5.86
N PHE A 7 -2.52 3.98 5.06
CA PHE A 7 -1.74 3.98 3.82
C PHE A 7 -2.67 4.04 2.61
N THR A 8 -2.63 5.14 1.86
CA THR A 8 -3.34 5.25 0.58
C THR A 8 -2.37 4.99 -0.56
N ILE A 9 -2.59 3.91 -1.30
CA ILE A 9 -1.73 3.50 -2.40
C ILE A 9 -2.56 3.48 -3.70
N ARG A 10 -2.10 4.21 -4.70
CA ARG A 10 -2.74 4.30 -6.04
C ARG A 10 -1.75 3.84 -7.10
N ALA A 11 -2.21 3.00 -8.00
CA ALA A 11 -1.45 2.54 -9.17
C ALA A 11 -2.41 2.24 -10.33
N ASN A 12 -1.87 2.13 -11.54
CA ASN A 12 -2.61 1.65 -12.71
C ASN A 12 -2.95 0.16 -12.61
N ALA A 13 -2.07 -0.62 -11.97
CA ALA A 13 -2.28 -2.03 -11.67
C ALA A 13 -1.41 -2.44 -10.47
N PHE A 14 -1.77 -3.55 -9.83
CA PHE A 14 -1.02 -4.13 -8.73
C PHE A 14 -0.66 -5.59 -9.03
N LEU A 15 0.57 -5.98 -8.68
CA LEU A 15 0.94 -7.40 -8.68
C LEU A 15 0.29 -8.13 -7.50
N HIS A 16 0.27 -9.46 -7.59
CA HIS A 16 -0.22 -10.31 -6.50
C HIS A 16 0.51 -9.99 -5.18
N HIS A 17 -0.26 -9.70 -4.13
CA HIS A 17 0.22 -9.28 -2.81
C HIS A 17 1.03 -7.97 -2.74
N MET A 18 1.18 -7.21 -3.83
CA MET A 18 2.08 -6.04 -3.88
C MET A 18 1.85 -5.04 -2.73
N VAL A 19 0.60 -4.64 -2.52
CA VAL A 19 0.24 -3.66 -1.47
C VAL A 19 0.60 -4.18 -0.08
N ARG A 20 0.26 -5.44 0.21
CA ARG A 20 0.53 -6.08 1.52
C ARG A 20 2.02 -6.27 1.77
N ASN A 21 2.80 -6.53 0.72
CA ASN A 21 4.25 -6.65 0.82
C ASN A 21 4.89 -5.29 1.11
N LEU A 22 4.47 -4.24 0.39
CA LEU A 22 4.95 -2.88 0.59
C LEU A 22 4.65 -2.39 2.00
N VAL A 23 3.40 -2.52 2.45
CA VAL A 23 2.98 -2.12 3.80
C VAL A 23 3.74 -2.94 4.86
N GLY A 24 3.95 -4.24 4.65
CA GLY A 24 4.77 -5.07 5.55
C GLY A 24 6.18 -4.53 5.74
N SER A 25 6.87 -4.17 4.65
CA SER A 25 8.22 -3.57 4.72
C SER A 25 8.21 -2.21 5.41
N LEU A 26 7.24 -1.35 5.12
CA LEU A 26 7.10 -0.04 5.77
C LEU A 26 6.85 -0.16 7.28
N ILE A 27 6.06 -1.15 7.71
CA ILE A 27 5.85 -1.43 9.13
C ILE A 27 7.15 -1.88 9.80
N TYR A 28 7.94 -2.75 9.17
CA TYR A 28 9.23 -3.19 9.72
C TYR A 28 10.19 -2.01 9.92
N ILE A 29 10.22 -1.07 8.98
CA ILE A 29 10.96 0.18 9.10
C ILE A 29 10.42 1.03 10.25
N GLY A 30 9.10 1.22 10.32
CA GLY A 30 8.46 2.01 11.38
C GLY A 30 8.64 1.44 12.78
N LEU A 31 8.83 0.12 12.91
CA LEU A 31 9.17 -0.57 14.14
C LEU A 31 10.68 -0.57 14.46
N GLY A 32 11.52 0.02 13.60
CA GLY A 32 12.97 0.07 13.77
C GLY A 32 13.70 -1.24 13.49
N LYS A 33 13.06 -2.22 12.84
CA LYS A 33 13.70 -3.51 12.49
C LYS A 33 14.68 -3.38 11.32
N HIS A 34 14.43 -2.41 10.43
CA HIS A 34 15.30 -2.06 9.31
C HIS A 34 15.36 -0.53 9.17
N PRO A 35 16.47 0.02 8.67
CA PRO A 35 16.56 1.44 8.38
C PRO A 35 15.72 1.79 7.12
N PRO A 36 15.30 3.05 6.92
CA PRO A 36 14.50 3.45 5.75
C PRO A 36 15.14 3.12 4.39
N GLU A 37 16.47 3.18 4.31
CA GLU A 37 17.28 2.93 3.10
C GLU A 37 17.13 1.48 2.61
N TRP A 38 16.86 0.54 3.51
CA TRP A 38 16.68 -0.87 3.20
C TRP A 38 15.56 -1.12 2.18
N LEU A 39 14.52 -0.28 2.15
CA LEU A 39 13.48 -0.43 1.13
C LEU A 39 14.01 -0.22 -0.30
N GLY A 40 15.01 0.65 -0.47
CA GLY A 40 15.71 0.85 -1.73
C GLY A 40 16.49 -0.40 -2.13
N GLU A 41 17.23 -0.99 -1.19
CA GLU A 41 17.97 -2.24 -1.39
C GLU A 41 17.05 -3.39 -1.81
N VAL A 42 15.89 -3.52 -1.17
CA VAL A 42 14.86 -4.52 -1.53
C VAL A 42 14.35 -4.33 -2.96
N LEU A 43 14.12 -3.09 -3.38
CA LEU A 43 13.67 -2.76 -4.74
C LEU A 43 14.75 -3.07 -5.78
N GLU A 44 16.01 -2.72 -5.49
CA GLU A 44 17.16 -2.98 -6.36
C GLU A 44 17.48 -4.47 -6.46
N GLY A 45 17.38 -5.21 -5.36
CA GLY A 45 17.65 -6.65 -5.29
C GLY A 45 16.65 -7.50 -6.07
N ARG A 46 15.44 -6.99 -6.33
CA ARG A 46 14.37 -7.67 -7.10
C ARG A 46 14.06 -9.09 -6.62
N CYS A 47 14.35 -9.39 -5.37
CA CYS A 47 14.19 -10.70 -4.77
C CYS A 47 13.16 -10.62 -3.65
N ARG A 48 12.11 -11.45 -3.72
CA ARG A 48 11.04 -11.44 -2.71
C ARG A 48 11.53 -11.87 -1.32
N GLY A 49 12.56 -12.71 -1.27
CA GLY A 49 13.14 -13.20 -0.01
C GLY A 49 13.77 -12.10 0.83
N ASP A 50 14.18 -10.99 0.21
CA ASP A 50 14.85 -9.88 0.89
C ASP A 50 13.86 -8.90 1.52
N ALA A 51 12.58 -8.98 1.16
CA ALA A 51 11.53 -8.12 1.65
C ALA A 51 10.84 -8.70 2.89
N ALA A 52 10.12 -7.86 3.64
CA ALA A 52 9.36 -8.32 4.81
C ALA A 52 8.29 -9.36 4.42
N PRO A 53 7.89 -10.26 5.35
CA PRO A 53 6.77 -11.18 5.15
C PRO A 53 5.49 -10.45 4.71
N THR A 54 4.66 -11.13 3.94
CA THR A 54 3.37 -10.57 3.48
C THR A 54 2.50 -10.21 4.68
N PHE A 55 2.07 -8.96 4.78
CA PHE A 55 1.25 -8.50 5.90
C PHE A 55 -0.17 -9.10 5.88
N MET A 56 -0.86 -9.08 7.03
CA MET A 56 -2.24 -9.59 7.13
C MET A 56 -3.20 -8.83 6.19
N PRO A 57 -4.23 -9.48 5.62
CA PRO A 57 -5.14 -8.85 4.66
C PRO A 57 -6.21 -7.96 5.31
N ASP A 58 -6.48 -8.12 6.61
CA ASP A 58 -7.66 -7.59 7.31
C ASP A 58 -7.77 -6.05 7.28
N GLY A 59 -6.65 -5.35 7.05
CA GLY A 59 -6.61 -3.89 6.95
C GLY A 59 -6.60 -3.34 5.52
N LEU A 60 -6.70 -4.19 4.49
CA LEU A 60 -6.64 -3.77 3.09
C LEU A 60 -8.04 -3.62 2.48
N TYR A 61 -8.34 -2.41 2.01
CA TYR A 61 -9.61 -2.08 1.37
C TYR A 61 -9.38 -1.44 0.00
N LEU A 62 -10.19 -1.83 -1.00
CA LEU A 62 -10.24 -1.14 -2.27
C LEU A 62 -10.99 0.18 -2.08
N ALA A 63 -10.26 1.29 -2.11
CA ALA A 63 -10.81 2.60 -1.79
C ALA A 63 -11.47 3.31 -3.00
N LYS A 64 -10.87 3.20 -4.18
CA LYS A 64 -11.35 3.90 -5.38
C LYS A 64 -10.87 3.21 -6.65
N ILE A 65 -11.70 3.24 -7.69
CA ILE A 65 -11.33 2.92 -9.07
C ILE A 65 -11.60 4.17 -9.91
N ASP A 66 -10.60 4.63 -10.67
CA ASP A 66 -10.81 5.73 -11.62
C ASP A 66 -11.24 5.17 -12.97
N TYR A 67 -12.33 5.72 -13.51
CA TYR A 67 -12.80 5.43 -14.87
C TYR A 67 -12.66 6.65 -15.77
N ASP A 68 -12.49 6.41 -17.07
CA ASP A 68 -12.46 7.48 -18.08
C ASP A 68 -13.79 8.29 -18.03
N PRO A 69 -13.73 9.63 -17.93
CA PRO A 69 -14.92 10.48 -17.82
C PRO A 69 -15.97 10.27 -18.91
N LYS A 70 -15.58 9.81 -20.11
CA LYS A 70 -16.53 9.55 -21.21
C LYS A 70 -17.62 8.54 -20.86
N TRP A 71 -17.37 7.68 -19.87
CA TRP A 71 -18.33 6.68 -19.42
C TRP A 71 -19.40 7.25 -18.49
N GLY A 72 -19.24 8.48 -17.99
CA GLY A 72 -20.22 9.14 -17.13
C GLY A 72 -20.55 8.38 -15.84
N LEU A 73 -19.65 7.49 -15.39
CA LEU A 73 -19.87 6.67 -14.20
C LEU A 73 -19.76 7.54 -12.94
N PRO A 74 -20.60 7.31 -11.91
CA PRO A 74 -20.43 7.96 -10.61
C PRO A 74 -19.01 7.76 -10.10
N GLN A 75 -18.34 8.85 -9.72
CA GLN A 75 -17.01 8.82 -9.12
C GLN A 75 -17.13 9.21 -7.66
N GLU A 76 -16.65 8.37 -6.76
CA GLU A 76 -16.56 8.72 -5.34
C GLU A 76 -15.47 9.78 -5.11
N ALA A 77 -15.75 10.70 -4.17
CA ALA A 77 -14.76 11.67 -3.74
C ALA A 77 -13.61 10.95 -3.01
N ALA A 78 -12.37 11.25 -3.38
CA ALA A 78 -11.19 10.60 -2.79
C ALA A 78 -10.90 11.18 -1.39
N GLY A 79 -11.71 10.83 -0.41
CA GLY A 79 -11.37 11.04 0.99
C GLY A 79 -10.22 10.12 1.42
N PRO A 80 -9.37 10.53 2.38
CA PRO A 80 -8.38 9.63 2.99
C PRO A 80 -9.04 8.44 3.73
N LEU A 81 -10.31 8.59 4.07
CA LEU A 81 -11.18 7.56 4.61
C LEU A 81 -12.53 7.63 3.87
N PRO A 82 -12.69 7.00 2.70
CA PRO A 82 -13.94 7.13 1.94
C PRO A 82 -15.17 6.53 2.65
N TRP A 83 -14.94 5.76 3.71
CA TRP A 83 -15.96 5.08 4.51
C TRP A 83 -16.10 5.63 5.95
N PHE A 84 -15.31 6.65 6.34
CA PHE A 84 -15.43 7.32 7.64
C PHE A 84 -15.76 8.79 7.49
#